data_AF-X1K3T1-F1
#
_entry.id   AF-X1K3T1-F1
#
_cell.length_a   1.000
_cell.length_b   1.000
_cell.length_c   1.000
_cell.angle_alpha   90.00
_cell.angle_beta   90.00
_cell.angle_gamma   90.00
#
_symmetry.space_group_name_H-M   'P 1'
#
loop_
_entity.id
_entity.type
_entity.pdbx_description
1 polymer ?
#
loop_
_entity_poly.entity_id
_entity_poly.type
_entity_poly.pdbx_seq_one_letter_code
_entity_poly.pdbx_strand_id
1 'polypeptide(L)'
;MNKLNYLVRVAMIGAIYVILNIIFAPISYGPVQVRIAEALVVLPFIDPSAIIGLFIGCILANVYGGLGMVDIIGGKDFKESKFNRATQAYRQSGSAFKPFIYLTALDNEFTPSNIIEDSPVTFENGWSPENYEKEFRGPVTLREAFELSINVVGVKL
;
A
#
# COMPACT_ATOMS: atom_id res chain seq x y z
N MET A 1 25.58 6.78 -1.78
CA MET A 1 25.11 8.16 -1.50
C MET A 1 25.44 8.48 -0.06
N ASN A 2 26.05 9.64 0.24
CA ASN A 2 26.33 10.01 1.63
C ASN A 2 25.01 10.13 2.41
N LYS A 3 24.97 9.63 3.65
CA LYS A 3 23.77 9.63 4.52
C LYS A 3 23.12 11.01 4.62
N LEU A 4 23.94 12.07 4.64
CA LEU A 4 23.46 13.46 4.61
C LEU A 4 22.68 13.78 3.33
N ASN A 5 23.21 13.42 2.16
CA ASN A 5 22.54 13.69 0.87
C ASN A 5 21.22 12.92 0.75
N TYR A 6 21.14 11.72 1.30
CA TYR A 6 19.89 10.96 1.38
C TYR A 6 18.85 11.69 2.22
N LEU A 7 19.22 12.11 3.44
CA LEU A 7 18.31 12.83 4.33
C LEU A 7 17.84 14.17 3.74
N VAL A 8 18.73 14.91 3.06
CA VAL A 8 18.37 16.16 2.38
C VAL A 8 17.33 15.90 1.29
N ARG A 9 17.49 14.86 0.47
CA ARG A 9 16.51 14.51 -0.57
C ARG A 9 15.16 14.11 0.03
N VAL A 10 15.16 13.27 1.06
CA VAL A 10 13.94 12.90 1.80
C VAL A 10 13.20 14.16 2.27
N ALA A 11 13.91 15.08 2.94
CA ALA A 11 13.35 16.31 3.47
C ALA A 11 12.81 17.22 2.36
N MET A 12 13.55 17.39 1.26
CA MET A 12 13.12 18.18 0.11
C MET A 12 11.85 17.62 -0.53
N ILE A 13 11.79 16.32 -0.78
CA ILE A 13 10.63 15.67 -1.41
C ILE A 13 9.41 15.81 -0.51
N GLY A 14 9.57 15.58 0.80
CA GLY A 14 8.48 15.78 1.76
C GLY A 14 8.01 17.23 1.83
N ALA A 15 8.93 18.20 1.82
CA ALA A 15 8.59 19.62 1.81
C ALA A 15 7.83 20.03 0.54
N ILE A 16 8.28 19.58 -0.64
CA ILE A 16 7.61 19.85 -1.91
C ILE A 16 6.18 19.27 -1.88
N TYR A 17 6.01 18.04 -1.40
CA TYR A 17 4.69 17.42 -1.29
C TYR A 17 3.73 18.25 -0.42
N VAL A 18 4.20 18.72 0.74
CA VAL A 18 3.39 19.56 1.64
C VAL A 18 3.05 20.90 0.98
N ILE A 19 4.05 21.57 0.41
CA ILE A 19 3.87 22.89 -0.23
C ILE A 19 2.84 22.81 -1.36
N LEU A 20 2.90 21.78 -2.21
CA LEU A 20 1.92 21.59 -3.28
C LEU A 20 0.50 21.48 -2.72
N ASN A 21 0.27 20.68 -1.69
CA ASN A 21 -1.06 20.55 -1.09
C ASN A 21 -1.53 21.84 -0.40
N ILE A 22 -0.61 22.66 0.14
CA ILE A 22 -0.95 23.97 0.71
C ILE A 22 -1.34 24.97 -0.39
N ILE A 23 -0.57 25.05 -1.47
CA ILE A 23 -0.85 25.96 -2.60
C ILE A 23 -2.20 25.63 -3.23
N PHE A 24 -2.50 24.34 -3.37
CA PHE A 24 -3.75 23.86 -3.93
C PHE A 24 -4.80 23.49 -2.88
N ALA A 25 -4.71 24.08 -1.68
CA ALA A 25 -5.58 23.75 -0.54
C ALA A 25 -7.09 23.69 -0.86
N PRO A 26 -7.69 24.59 -1.67
CA PRO A 26 -9.12 24.52 -2.00
C PRO A 26 -9.53 23.23 -2.74
N ILE A 27 -8.60 22.61 -3.45
CA ILE A 27 -8.80 21.38 -4.22
C ILE A 27 -8.28 20.17 -3.44
N SER A 28 -7.13 20.32 -2.77
CA SER A 28 -6.46 19.25 -2.02
C SER A 28 -7.19 18.85 -0.74
N TYR A 29 -7.89 19.79 -0.10
CA TYR A 29 -8.66 19.56 1.14
C TYR A 29 -10.17 19.81 0.97
N GLY A 30 -10.65 19.83 -0.28
CA GLY A 30 -12.07 19.98 -0.58
C GLY A 30 -12.89 18.71 -0.28
N PRO A 31 -14.23 18.78 -0.40
CA PRO A 31 -15.12 17.62 -0.23
C PRO A 31 -14.82 16.46 -1.19
N VAL A 32 -14.28 16.79 -2.37
CA VAL A 32 -13.65 15.84 -3.30
C VAL A 32 -12.16 16.13 -3.27
N GLN A 33 -11.42 15.34 -2.49
CA GLN A 33 -9.98 15.54 -2.31
C GLN A 33 -9.23 15.13 -3.59
N VAL A 34 -8.71 16.11 -4.32
CA VAL A 34 -7.80 15.85 -5.45
C VAL A 34 -6.41 16.41 -5.08
N ARG A 35 -5.48 15.51 -4.79
CA ARG A 35 -4.14 15.86 -4.34
C ARG A 35 -3.16 15.86 -5.50
N ILE A 36 -2.87 17.05 -6.01
CA ILE A 36 -1.89 17.25 -7.09
C ILE A 36 -0.51 16.71 -6.70
N ALA A 37 -0.17 16.74 -5.39
CA ALA A 37 1.06 16.17 -4.87
C ALA A 37 1.19 14.65 -5.09
N GLU A 38 0.11 13.92 -5.35
CA GLU A 38 0.17 12.49 -5.71
C GLU A 38 0.87 12.25 -7.04
N ALA A 39 1.00 13.24 -7.94
CA ALA A 39 1.84 13.09 -9.12
C ALA A 39 3.30 12.74 -8.79
N LEU A 40 3.76 13.08 -7.58
CA LEU A 40 5.09 12.76 -7.10
C LEU A 40 5.30 11.27 -6.77
N VAL A 41 4.25 10.43 -6.73
CA VAL A 41 4.37 8.98 -6.51
C VAL A 41 5.09 8.23 -7.65
N VAL A 42 5.41 8.93 -8.74
CA VAL A 42 6.34 8.44 -9.77
C VAL A 42 7.80 8.47 -9.31
N LEU A 43 8.16 9.34 -8.36
CA LEU A 43 9.56 9.51 -7.92
C LEU A 43 10.20 8.27 -7.30
N PRO A 44 9.51 7.40 -6.54
CA PRO A 44 10.05 6.14 -6.04
C PRO A 44 10.61 5.20 -7.12
N PHE A 45 10.14 5.30 -8.37
CA PHE A 45 10.71 4.51 -9.49
C PHE A 45 12.09 5.00 -9.93
N ILE A 46 12.46 6.23 -9.56
CA ILE A 46 13.70 6.90 -9.99
C ILE A 46 14.67 7.07 -8.80
N ASP A 47 14.15 7.43 -7.62
CA ASP A 47 14.92 7.65 -6.40
C ASP A 47 14.23 7.00 -5.18
N PRO A 48 14.84 5.96 -4.55
CA PRO A 48 14.29 5.31 -3.37
C PRO A 48 14.08 6.25 -2.17
N SER A 49 14.80 7.38 -2.08
CA SER A 49 14.57 8.38 -1.01
C SER A 49 13.18 9.01 -1.08
N ALA A 50 12.53 8.98 -2.25
CA ALA A 50 11.18 9.47 -2.43
C ALA A 50 10.14 8.67 -1.63
N ILE A 51 10.38 7.38 -1.36
CA ILE A 51 9.46 6.55 -0.57
C ILE A 51 9.23 7.18 0.81
N ILE A 52 10.32 7.46 1.52
CA ILE A 52 10.26 8.07 2.86
C ILE A 52 9.85 9.54 2.78
N GLY A 53 10.36 10.28 1.79
CA GLY A 53 10.02 11.69 1.61
C GLY A 53 8.52 11.92 1.39
N LEU A 54 7.91 11.17 0.47
CA LEU A 54 6.48 11.26 0.16
C LEU A 54 5.62 10.76 1.31
N PHE A 55 6.04 9.70 2.01
CA PHE A 55 5.34 9.21 3.19
C PHE A 55 5.26 10.28 4.28
N ILE A 56 6.41 10.89 4.64
CA ILE A 56 6.46 11.97 5.63
C ILE A 56 5.68 13.19 5.14
N GLY A 57 5.85 13.58 3.87
CA GLY A 57 5.12 14.70 3.27
C GLY A 57 3.61 14.51 3.31
N CYS A 58 3.13 13.29 3.03
CA CYS A 58 1.71 12.94 3.09
C CYS A 58 1.16 13.07 4.51
N ILE A 59 1.87 12.53 5.51
CA ILE A 59 1.48 12.69 6.93
C ILE A 59 1.37 14.18 7.30
N LEU A 60 2.39 14.97 6.98
CA LEU A 60 2.41 16.40 7.30
C LEU A 60 1.30 17.18 6.58
N ALA A 61 1.03 16.87 5.30
CA ALA A 61 -0.06 17.48 4.55
C ALA A 61 -1.44 17.13 5.13
N ASN A 62 -1.65 15.86 5.52
CA ASN A 62 -2.89 15.44 6.19
C ASN A 62 -3.09 16.16 7.52
N VAL A 63 -2.02 16.34 8.30
CA VAL A 63 -2.06 17.11 9.55
C VAL A 63 -2.48 18.57 9.30
N TYR A 64 -2.01 19.17 8.20
CA TYR A 64 -2.34 20.56 7.84
C TYR A 64 -3.76 20.74 7.28
N GLY A 65 -4.32 19.73 6.60
CA GLY A 65 -5.59 19.77 5.86
C GLY A 65 -6.89 19.99 6.65
N GLY A 66 -6.83 20.45 7.90
CA GLY A 66 -8.00 20.79 8.72
C GLY A 66 -8.71 19.59 9.37
N LEU A 67 -8.69 18.41 8.75
CA LEU A 67 -9.17 17.16 9.36
C LEU A 67 -8.07 16.44 10.17
N GLY A 68 -6.80 16.83 10.02
CA GLY A 68 -5.69 16.30 10.80
C GLY A 68 -5.51 14.78 10.64
N MET A 69 -5.15 14.09 11.73
CA MET A 69 -5.19 12.62 11.82
C MET A 69 -6.63 12.03 11.81
N VAL A 70 -7.65 12.88 11.75
CA VAL A 70 -9.07 12.55 11.96
C VAL A 70 -9.85 12.56 10.65
N ASP A 71 -9.18 12.44 9.49
CA ASP A 71 -9.84 12.07 8.23
C ASP A 71 -10.25 10.58 8.25
N ILE A 72 -10.94 10.19 9.33
CA ILE A 72 -11.40 8.86 9.66
C ILE A 72 -12.92 8.91 9.62
N ILE A 73 -13.48 8.54 8.47
CA ILE A 73 -14.93 8.39 8.32
C ILE A 73 -15.33 7.04 8.92
N GLY A 74 -15.86 7.07 10.15
CA GLY A 74 -16.27 5.86 10.88
C GLY A 74 -17.58 5.21 10.38
N GLY A 75 -18.35 5.89 9.55
CA GLY A 75 -19.62 5.40 9.02
C GLY A 75 -20.33 6.45 8.17
N LYS A 76 -21.42 6.03 7.51
CA LYS A 76 -22.21 6.88 6.62
C LYS A 76 -22.94 8.02 7.35
N ASP A 77 -23.52 7.73 8.52
CA ASP A 77 -24.21 8.71 9.36
C ASP A 77 -23.91 8.44 10.84
N PHE A 78 -23.35 9.44 11.51
CA PHE A 78 -23.01 9.39 12.93
C PHE A 78 -24.24 9.39 13.85
N LYS A 79 -25.37 9.97 13.42
CA LYS A 79 -26.63 9.97 14.18
C LYS A 79 -27.26 8.58 14.17
N GLU A 80 -27.15 7.85 13.06
CA GLU A 80 -27.60 6.47 12.92
C GLU A 80 -26.66 5.50 13.66
N SER A 81 -25.34 5.69 13.52
CA SER A 81 -24.35 4.79 14.10
C SER A 81 -23.08 5.52 14.54
N LYS A 82 -22.82 5.54 15.85
CA LYS A 82 -21.59 6.09 16.44
C LYS A 82 -20.39 5.12 16.39
N PHE A 83 -20.60 3.90 15.89
CA PHE A 83 -19.54 2.90 15.79
C PHE A 83 -18.56 3.26 14.68
N ASN A 84 -17.30 3.50 15.04
CA ASN A 84 -16.26 3.91 14.10
C ASN A 84 -15.65 2.67 13.41
N ARG A 85 -16.14 2.36 12.22
CA ARG A 85 -15.68 1.20 11.46
C ARG A 85 -14.21 1.26 11.05
N ALA A 86 -13.64 2.45 10.90
CA ALA A 86 -12.25 2.60 10.48
C ALA A 86 -11.25 2.24 11.58
N THR A 87 -11.64 2.26 12.86
CA THR A 87 -10.76 1.91 13.99
C THR A 87 -11.27 0.75 14.84
N GLN A 88 -12.58 0.50 14.85
CA GLN A 88 -13.21 -0.48 15.75
C GLN A 88 -13.73 -1.71 15.00
N ALA A 89 -13.91 -1.66 13.67
CA ALA A 89 -14.37 -2.83 12.93
C ALA A 89 -13.21 -3.74 12.54
N TYR A 90 -12.98 -4.78 13.33
CA TYR A 90 -12.10 -5.87 12.93
C TYR A 90 -12.70 -6.60 11.73
N ARG A 91 -11.97 -6.61 10.61
CA ARG A 91 -12.34 -7.29 9.37
C ARG A 91 -11.14 -8.07 8.85
N GLN A 92 -11.41 -9.12 8.10
CA GLN A 92 -10.37 -9.82 7.36
C GLN A 92 -9.86 -8.88 6.27
N SER A 93 -8.54 -8.68 6.21
CA SER A 93 -7.89 -7.84 5.19
C SER A 93 -7.93 -8.49 3.80
N GLY A 94 -8.14 -9.80 3.71
CA GLY A 94 -8.06 -10.56 2.47
C GLY A 94 -6.69 -10.39 1.80
N SER A 95 -6.70 -10.28 0.48
CA SER A 95 -5.48 -10.14 -0.33
C SER A 95 -4.63 -8.91 0.00
N ALA A 96 -5.16 -7.90 0.70
CA ALA A 96 -4.37 -6.76 1.17
C ALA A 96 -3.26 -7.16 2.17
N PHE A 97 -3.28 -8.39 2.71
CA PHE A 97 -2.22 -8.92 3.57
C PHE A 97 -1.02 -9.49 2.79
N LYS A 98 -1.18 -9.82 1.50
CA LYS A 98 -0.13 -10.47 0.70
C LYS A 98 1.20 -9.71 0.67
N PRO A 99 1.26 -8.36 0.64
CA PRO A 99 2.55 -7.66 0.71
C PRO A 99 3.46 -8.10 1.86
N PHE A 100 2.92 -8.46 3.03
CA PHE A 100 3.72 -8.95 4.15
C PHE A 100 4.29 -10.35 3.91
N ILE A 101 3.53 -11.24 3.27
CA ILE A 101 3.97 -12.58 2.88
C ILE A 101 5.10 -12.47 1.85
N TYR A 102 4.90 -11.65 0.82
CA TYR A 102 5.91 -11.46 -0.23
C TYR A 102 7.15 -10.74 0.29
N LEU A 103 7.01 -9.78 1.20
CA LEU A 103 8.15 -9.16 1.87
C LEU A 103 8.95 -10.20 2.66
N THR A 104 8.27 -11.08 3.39
CA THR A 104 8.93 -12.18 4.12
C THR A 104 9.68 -13.11 3.16
N ALA A 105 9.09 -13.43 2.00
CA ALA A 105 9.78 -14.23 0.98
C ALA A 105 11.04 -13.52 0.47
N LEU A 106 10.95 -12.22 0.16
CA LEU A 106 12.10 -11.42 -0.28
C LEU A 106 13.21 -11.35 0.79
N ASP A 107 12.83 -11.28 2.07
CA ASP A 107 13.79 -11.34 3.19
C ASP A 107 14.46 -12.71 3.31
N ASN A 108 13.83 -13.78 2.82
CA ASN A 108 14.35 -15.15 2.76
C ASN A 108 14.99 -15.49 1.41
N GLU A 109 15.71 -14.52 0.82
CA GLU A 109 16.49 -14.70 -0.42
C GLU A 109 15.68 -14.94 -1.71
N PHE A 110 14.35 -14.81 -1.67
CA PHE A 110 13.57 -14.77 -2.90
C PHE A 110 13.82 -13.46 -3.64
N THR A 111 13.73 -13.53 -4.95
CA THR A 111 13.82 -12.43 -5.90
C THR A 111 12.52 -12.35 -6.69
N PRO A 112 12.15 -11.18 -7.22
CA PRO A 112 10.96 -11.05 -8.08
C PRO A 112 10.95 -11.98 -9.31
N SER A 113 12.11 -12.48 -9.72
CA SER A 113 12.30 -13.42 -10.83
C SER A 113 12.17 -14.90 -10.45
N ASN A 114 12.09 -15.26 -9.16
CA ASN A 114 11.89 -16.64 -8.77
C ASN A 114 10.58 -17.17 -9.35
N ILE A 115 10.61 -18.38 -9.90
CA ILE A 115 9.44 -19.05 -10.46
C ILE A 115 8.79 -19.87 -9.37
N ILE A 116 7.48 -19.68 -9.19
CA ILE A 116 6.63 -20.45 -8.27
C ILE A 116 5.53 -21.11 -9.08
N GLU A 117 5.25 -22.37 -8.77
CA GLU A 117 4.22 -23.13 -9.47
C GLU A 117 2.82 -22.78 -8.93
N ASP A 118 1.99 -22.17 -9.76
CA ASP A 118 0.54 -22.01 -9.54
C ASP A 118 -0.20 -23.26 -9.99
N SER A 119 -0.42 -24.18 -9.06
CA SER A 119 -1.01 -25.51 -9.30
C SER A 119 -1.81 -25.98 -8.08
N PRO A 120 -2.82 -26.87 -8.27
CA PRO A 120 -3.65 -27.37 -7.18
C PRO A 120 -2.80 -27.91 -6.03
N VAL A 121 -3.09 -27.46 -4.80
CA VAL A 121 -2.44 -27.92 -3.59
C VAL A 121 -3.51 -28.25 -2.55
N THR A 122 -3.31 -29.33 -1.81
CA THR A 122 -4.17 -29.72 -0.68
C THR A 122 -3.28 -29.97 0.52
N PHE A 123 -3.57 -29.29 1.63
CA PHE A 123 -2.82 -29.43 2.87
C PHE A 123 -3.35 -30.61 3.71
N GLU A 124 -2.56 -31.05 4.69
CA GLU A 124 -2.88 -32.21 5.55
C GLU A 124 -4.24 -32.08 6.26
N ASN A 125 -4.68 -30.86 6.53
CA ASN A 125 -5.98 -30.57 7.14
C ASN A 125 -7.17 -30.65 6.16
N GLY A 126 -6.94 -31.05 4.90
CA GLY A 126 -7.95 -31.12 3.84
C GLY A 126 -8.29 -29.76 3.22
N TRP A 127 -7.56 -28.69 3.54
CA TRP A 127 -7.77 -27.39 2.92
C TRP A 127 -7.11 -27.33 1.53
N SER A 128 -7.91 -27.00 0.52
CA SER A 128 -7.46 -26.84 -0.88
C SER A 128 -7.78 -25.41 -1.33
N PRO A 129 -6.82 -24.46 -1.27
CA PRO A 129 -7.06 -23.10 -1.72
C PRO A 129 -7.22 -23.03 -3.24
N GLU A 130 -8.09 -22.14 -3.69
CA GLU A 130 -8.31 -21.86 -5.12
C GLU A 130 -7.99 -20.39 -5.43
N ASN A 131 -7.57 -20.14 -6.66
CA ASN A 131 -7.49 -18.78 -7.20
C ASN A 131 -8.89 -18.21 -7.40
N TYR A 132 -9.02 -16.88 -7.30
CA TYR A 132 -10.29 -16.21 -7.50
C TYR A 132 -10.93 -16.55 -8.85
N GLU A 133 -10.10 -16.66 -9.90
CA GLU A 133 -10.52 -17.03 -11.26
C GLU A 133 -10.78 -18.53 -11.44
N LYS A 134 -10.47 -19.37 -10.45
CA LYS A 134 -10.53 -20.84 -10.51
C LYS A 134 -9.69 -21.49 -11.61
N GLU A 135 -8.70 -20.75 -12.09
CA GLU A 135 -7.72 -21.21 -13.07
C GLU A 135 -6.33 -21.28 -12.42
N PHE A 136 -5.49 -22.15 -12.98
CA PHE A 136 -4.10 -22.34 -12.58
C PHE A 136 -3.21 -21.98 -13.75
N ARG A 137 -2.24 -21.08 -13.52
CA ARG A 137 -1.36 -20.54 -14.56
C ARG A 137 -0.09 -21.37 -14.76
N GLY A 138 0.18 -22.34 -13.89
CA GLY A 138 1.42 -23.11 -13.91
C GLY A 138 2.60 -22.26 -13.42
N PRO A 139 3.78 -22.32 -14.07
CA PRO A 139 4.96 -21.60 -13.61
C PRO A 139 4.80 -20.09 -13.84
N VAL A 140 4.76 -19.32 -12.75
CA VAL A 140 4.67 -17.85 -12.76
C VAL A 140 5.83 -17.25 -11.99
N THR A 141 6.24 -16.03 -12.35
CA THR A 141 7.25 -15.31 -11.55
C THR A 141 6.66 -14.79 -10.25
N LEU A 142 7.48 -14.62 -9.21
CA LEU A 142 7.04 -14.03 -7.94
C LEU A 142 6.45 -12.62 -8.14
N ARG A 143 7.01 -11.85 -9.08
CA ARG A 143 6.46 -10.55 -9.50
C ARG A 143 5.04 -10.69 -10.05
N GLU A 144 4.85 -11.57 -11.03
CA GLU A 144 3.56 -11.79 -11.68
C GLU A 144 2.52 -12.30 -10.67
N ALA A 145 2.91 -13.23 -9.80
CA ALA A 145 2.05 -13.75 -8.75
C ALA A 145 1.57 -12.66 -7.77
N PHE A 146 2.45 -11.69 -7.46
CA PHE A 146 2.10 -10.53 -6.65
C PHE A 146 1.15 -9.60 -7.40
N GLU A 147 1.48 -9.25 -8.65
CA GLU A 147 0.71 -8.34 -9.50
C GLU A 147 -0.72 -8.85 -9.75
N LEU A 148 -0.87 -10.14 -10.05
CA LEU A 148 -2.15 -10.79 -10.28
C LEU A 148 -2.86 -11.24 -8.99
N SER A 149 -2.23 -11.03 -7.83
CA SER A 149 -2.73 -11.47 -6.54
C SER A 149 -3.16 -12.95 -6.57
N ILE A 150 -2.27 -13.83 -7.05
CA ILE A 150 -2.52 -15.27 -7.11
C ILE A 150 -2.62 -15.82 -5.68
N ASN A 151 -3.70 -16.55 -5.37
CA ASN A 151 -3.96 -17.02 -4.00
C ASN A 151 -3.06 -18.19 -3.65
N VAL A 152 -3.01 -19.18 -4.55
CA VAL A 152 -2.30 -20.44 -4.33
C VAL A 152 -0.81 -20.19 -4.12
N VAL A 153 -0.20 -19.31 -4.93
CA VAL A 153 1.20 -18.90 -4.74
C VAL A 153 1.40 -18.22 -3.40
N GLY A 154 0.51 -17.30 -3.01
CA GLY A 154 0.59 -16.63 -1.71
C GLY A 154 0.48 -17.57 -0.50
N VAL A 155 -0.09 -18.76 -0.67
CA VAL A 155 -0.15 -19.80 0.38
C VAL A 155 1.08 -20.73 0.34
N LYS A 156 1.78 -20.82 -0.79
CA LYS A 156 2.98 -21.65 -0.97
C LYS A 156 4.28 -20.96 -0.53
N LEU A 157 4.27 -19.63 -0.39
CA LEU A 157 5.37 -18.83 0.17
C LEU A 157 5.41 -18.95 1.68
#